data_AF-A0A925LX58-F1
#
_entry.id   AF-A0A925LX58-F1
#
_cell.length_a   1.000
_cell.length_b   1.000
_cell.length_c   1.000
_cell.angle_alpha   90.00
_cell.angle_beta   90.00
_cell.angle_gamma   90.00
#
_symmetry.space_group_name_H-M   'P 1'
#
loop_
_entity.id
_entity.type
_entity.pdbx_description
1 polymer ?
#
loop_
_entity_poly.entity_id
_entity_poly.type
_entity_poly.pdbx_seq_one_letter_code
_entity_poly.pdbx_strand_id
1 'polypeptide(L)'
;MASSNEVSSSIFRKPRPSKILRSELNQLVEMLRASDVSLIKFGQAAARHPVILKQIMRAANSSLTGSAVEITEPAHAVLFLGTRRVTFLLDTLPPEIIEEDVQSIADGVVSEA
;
A
#
# COMPACT_ATOMS: atom_id res chain seq x y z
N MET A 1 -24.00 -10.10 -44.31
CA MET A 1 -22.75 -9.49 -43.82
C MET A 1 -22.87 -9.30 -42.32
N ALA A 2 -21.78 -9.55 -41.60
CA ALA A 2 -21.68 -9.77 -40.15
C ALA A 2 -22.11 -8.60 -39.27
N SER A 3 -22.63 -8.91 -38.08
CA SER A 3 -22.00 -8.48 -36.82
C SER A 3 -22.66 -9.22 -35.65
N SER A 4 -22.23 -10.46 -35.41
CA SER A 4 -22.45 -11.10 -34.12
C SER A 4 -21.56 -10.37 -33.12
N ASN A 5 -22.19 -9.58 -32.27
CA ASN A 5 -21.53 -8.84 -31.20
C ASN A 5 -21.07 -9.86 -30.14
N GLU A 6 -19.90 -10.45 -30.35
CA GLU A 6 -19.23 -11.32 -29.38
C GLU A 6 -18.86 -10.46 -28.15
N VAL A 7 -19.78 -10.33 -27.21
CA VAL A 7 -19.47 -9.94 -25.84
C VAL A 7 -18.73 -11.12 -25.21
N SER A 8 -17.44 -11.22 -25.53
CA SER A 8 -16.50 -12.14 -24.91
C SER A 8 -16.30 -11.72 -23.45
N SER A 9 -17.25 -12.11 -22.61
CA SER A 9 -17.18 -11.94 -21.17
C SER A 9 -16.17 -12.96 -20.63
N SER A 10 -14.91 -12.54 -20.58
CA SER A 10 -13.84 -13.31 -19.94
C SER A 10 -14.25 -13.72 -18.52
N ILE A 11 -14.44 -15.02 -18.30
CA ILE A 11 -14.64 -15.65 -16.98
C ILE A 11 -13.40 -15.49 -16.10
N PHE A 12 -12.23 -15.24 -16.72
CA PHE A 12 -11.03 -14.79 -16.03
C PHE A 12 -11.17 -13.31 -15.71
N ARG A 13 -11.87 -13.00 -14.61
CA ARG A 13 -11.79 -11.66 -13.99
C ARG A 13 -10.35 -11.45 -13.55
N LYS A 14 -9.63 -10.55 -14.21
CA LYS A 14 -8.34 -10.07 -13.71
C LYS A 14 -8.54 -9.64 -12.26
N PRO A 15 -7.73 -10.11 -11.29
CA PRO A 15 -7.85 -9.68 -9.92
C PRO A 15 -7.71 -8.16 -9.87
N ARG A 16 -8.65 -7.51 -9.18
CA ARG A 16 -8.57 -6.05 -8.98
C ARG A 16 -7.26 -5.76 -8.24
N PRO A 17 -6.48 -4.76 -8.68
CA PRO A 17 -5.29 -4.37 -7.94
C PRO A 17 -5.71 -3.98 -6.53
N SER A 18 -5.02 -4.53 -5.53
CA SER A 18 -5.19 -4.10 -4.15
C SER A 18 -4.83 -2.62 -4.06
N LYS A 19 -5.62 -1.87 -3.29
CA LYS A 19 -5.40 -0.45 -3.01
C LYS A 19 -5.15 -0.25 -1.52
N ILE A 20 -4.59 0.90 -1.17
CA ILE A 20 -4.43 1.37 0.21
C ILE A 20 -5.17 2.68 0.38
N LEU A 21 -5.85 2.87 1.51
CA LEU A 21 -6.47 4.15 1.83
C LEU A 21 -5.41 5.21 2.11
N ARG A 22 -5.68 6.46 1.72
CA ARG A 22 -4.78 7.58 2.00
C ARG A 22 -4.54 7.77 3.49
N SER A 23 -5.57 7.65 4.32
CA SER A 23 -5.47 7.66 5.79
C SER A 23 -4.51 6.59 6.33
N GLU A 24 -4.63 5.35 5.86
CA GLU A 24 -3.76 4.24 6.27
C GLU A 24 -2.30 4.45 5.84
N LEU A 25 -2.09 4.97 4.62
CA LEU A 25 -0.77 5.33 4.13
C LEU A 25 -0.12 6.42 5.00
N ASN A 26 -0.89 7.47 5.33
CA ASN A 26 -0.42 8.54 6.21
C ASN A 26 -0.07 8.00 7.60
N GLN A 27 -0.89 7.11 8.16
CA GLN A 27 -0.61 6.48 9.45
C GLN A 27 0.70 5.69 9.43
N LEU A 28 0.98 4.94 8.36
CA LEU A 28 2.26 4.22 8.22
C LEU A 28 3.45 5.19 8.16
N VAL A 29 3.31 6.32 7.46
CA VAL A 29 4.35 7.35 7.41
C VAL A 29 4.58 7.99 8.77
N GLU A 30 3.52 8.29 9.53
CA GLU A 30 3.62 8.81 10.89
C GLU A 30 4.31 7.83 11.83
N MET A 31 4.00 6.54 11.74
CA MET A 31 4.67 5.49 12.50
C MET A 31 6.19 5.45 12.28
N LEU A 32 6.67 5.76 11.06
CA LEU A 32 8.11 5.82 10.77
C LEU A 32 8.78 7.08 11.29
N ARG A 33 8.03 8.15 11.51
CA ARG A 33 8.51 9.43 12.05
C ARG A 33 8.52 9.44 13.57
N ALA A 34 7.62 8.69 14.19
CA ALA A 34 7.52 8.53 15.63
C ALA A 34 8.75 7.78 16.18
N SER A 35 9.50 8.41 17.07
CA SER A 35 10.74 7.86 17.64
C SER A 35 10.51 6.67 18.57
N ASP A 36 9.29 6.51 19.06
CA ASP A 36 8.86 5.52 20.06
C ASP A 36 8.17 4.30 19.45
N VAL A 37 7.89 4.31 18.14
CA VAL A 37 7.25 3.18 17.47
C VAL A 37 8.28 2.10 17.12
N SER A 38 8.03 0.87 17.58
CA SER A 38 8.90 -0.24 17.24
C SER A 38 8.74 -0.62 15.76
N LEU A 39 9.87 -0.92 15.11
CA LEU A 39 9.89 -1.38 13.71
C LEU A 39 9.09 -2.68 13.51
N ILE A 40 8.95 -3.48 14.57
CA ILE A 40 8.09 -4.67 14.59
C ILE A 40 6.61 -4.28 14.43
N LYS A 41 6.14 -3.27 15.19
CA LYS A 41 4.76 -2.76 15.06
C LYS A 41 4.51 -2.19 13.67
N PHE A 42 5.46 -1.41 13.14
CA PHE A 42 5.38 -0.93 11.76
C PHE A 42 5.30 -2.10 10.77
N GLY A 43 6.18 -3.11 10.89
CA GLY A 43 6.19 -4.26 10.00
C GLY A 43 4.87 -5.04 10.02
N GLN A 44 4.26 -5.19 11.20
CA GLN A 44 2.94 -5.80 11.36
C GLN A 44 1.82 -4.97 10.72
N ALA A 45 1.87 -3.64 10.85
CA ALA A 45 0.91 -2.76 10.20
C ALA A 45 1.06 -2.81 8.67
N ALA A 46 2.29 -2.68 8.15
CA ALA A 46 2.60 -2.76 6.73
C ALA A 46 2.20 -4.12 6.11
N ALA A 47 2.30 -5.22 6.86
CA ALA A 47 1.90 -6.55 6.40
C ALA A 47 0.40 -6.67 6.11
N ARG A 48 -0.44 -5.80 6.67
CA ARG A 48 -1.89 -5.72 6.36
C ARG A 48 -2.16 -5.15 4.97
N HIS A 49 -1.18 -4.49 4.36
CA HIS A 49 -1.30 -3.85 3.06
C HIS A 49 -0.35 -4.50 2.06
N PRO A 50 -0.78 -5.52 1.30
CA PRO A 50 0.09 -6.30 0.40
C PRO A 50 0.83 -5.45 -0.64
N VAL A 51 0.24 -4.34 -1.08
CA VAL A 51 0.87 -3.40 -2.03
C VAL A 51 2.10 -2.74 -1.41
N ILE A 52 1.95 -2.24 -0.19
CA ILE A 52 3.02 -1.59 0.57
C ILE A 52 4.11 -2.59 0.90
N LEU A 53 3.72 -3.74 1.46
CA LEU A 53 4.64 -4.82 1.79
C LEU A 53 5.49 -5.21 0.57
N LYS A 54 4.84 -5.43 -0.58
CA LYS A 54 5.55 -5.79 -1.81
C LYS A 54 6.56 -4.73 -2.22
N GLN A 55 6.24 -3.44 -2.13
CA GLN A 55 7.17 -2.37 -2.50
C GLN A 55 8.37 -2.30 -1.54
N ILE A 56 8.13 -2.39 -0.23
CA ILE A 56 9.19 -2.37 0.78
C ILE A 56 10.13 -3.58 0.60
N MET A 57 9.56 -4.78 0.48
CA MET A 57 10.35 -6.01 0.31
C MET A 57 11.11 -6.02 -1.01
N ARG A 58 10.50 -5.53 -2.10
CA ARG A 58 11.17 -5.41 -3.41
C ARG A 58 12.33 -4.41 -3.36
N ALA A 59 12.15 -3.28 -2.68
CA ALA A 59 13.21 -2.31 -2.51
C ALA A 59 14.37 -2.88 -1.68
N ALA A 60 14.06 -3.56 -0.56
CA ALA A 60 15.06 -4.16 0.32
C ALA A 60 15.84 -5.30 -0.35
N ASN A 61 15.20 -6.07 -1.21
CA ASN A 61 15.84 -7.16 -1.96
C ASN A 61 16.29 -6.74 -3.37
N SER A 62 16.27 -5.45 -3.69
CA SER A 62 16.76 -4.98 -4.98
C SER A 62 18.28 -5.17 -5.06
N SER A 63 18.78 -5.62 -6.22
CA SER A 63 20.22 -5.74 -6.49
C SER A 63 20.99 -4.43 -6.26
N LEU A 64 20.30 -3.28 -6.36
CA LEU A 64 20.87 -1.95 -6.12
C LEU A 64 21.17 -1.65 -4.65
N THR A 65 20.60 -2.42 -3.71
CA THR A 65 20.84 -2.24 -2.28
C THR A 65 22.04 -3.02 -1.76
N GLY A 66 22.57 -3.96 -2.55
CA GLY A 66 23.73 -4.75 -2.17
C GLY A 66 23.48 -5.72 -1.01
N SER A 67 22.22 -6.10 -0.75
CA SER A 67 21.93 -7.10 0.28
C SER A 67 22.61 -8.43 -0.06
N ALA A 68 23.42 -8.95 0.87
CA ALA A 68 24.11 -10.23 0.71
C ALA A 68 23.18 -11.43 0.94
N VAL A 69 22.03 -11.21 1.58
CA VAL A 69 21.04 -12.24 1.96
C VAL A 69 19.64 -11.74 1.62
N GLU A 70 18.77 -12.66 1.23
CA GLU A 70 17.35 -12.33 1.02
C GLU A 70 16.69 -11.95 2.34
N ILE A 71 16.12 -10.74 2.39
CA ILE A 71 15.36 -10.22 3.52
C ILE A 71 13.93 -10.72 3.39
N THR A 72 13.45 -11.47 4.38
CA THR A 72 12.12 -12.09 4.37
C THR A 72 11.13 -11.40 5.31
N GLU A 73 11.60 -10.59 6.26
CA GLU A 73 10.74 -9.94 7.24
C GLU A 73 10.60 -8.43 7.01
N PRO A 74 9.38 -7.86 7.15
CA PRO A 74 9.14 -6.43 6.91
C PRO A 74 9.92 -5.51 7.86
N ALA A 75 10.05 -5.90 9.14
CA ALA A 75 10.79 -5.12 10.12
C ALA A 75 12.29 -5.05 9.76
N HIS A 76 12.86 -6.16 9.30
CA HIS A 76 14.24 -6.21 8.81
C HIS A 76 14.43 -5.40 7.53
N ALA A 77 13.46 -5.43 6.61
CA ALA A 77 13.50 -4.61 5.40
C ALA A 77 13.55 -3.11 5.73
N VAL A 78 12.79 -2.67 6.73
CA VAL A 78 12.79 -1.27 7.17
C VAL A 78 14.08 -0.90 7.88
N LEU A 79 14.60 -1.81 8.73
CA LEU A 79 15.90 -1.62 9.39
C LEU A 79 17.03 -1.49 8.36
N PHE A 80 17.03 -2.34 7.35
CA PHE A 80 18.05 -2.37 6.30
C PHE A 80 17.98 -1.16 5.37
N LEU A 81 16.78 -0.76 4.92
CA LEU A 81 16.59 0.41 4.06
C LEU A 81 16.74 1.74 4.80
N GLY A 82 16.44 1.75 6.10
CA GLY A 82 16.31 2.95 6.91
C GLY A 82 14.96 3.64 6.75
N THR A 83 14.46 4.23 7.85
CA THR A 83 13.14 4.87 7.91
C THR A 83 12.93 5.97 6.88
N ARG A 84 13.97 6.78 6.60
CA ARG A 84 13.91 7.84 5.59
C ARG A 84 13.64 7.30 4.18
N ARG A 85 14.30 6.21 3.81
CA ARG A 85 14.14 5.60 2.48
C ARG A 85 12.79 4.92 2.35
N VAL A 86 12.31 4.27 3.41
CA VAL A 86 10.96 3.71 3.43
C VAL A 86 9.91 4.82 3.32
N THR A 87 10.08 5.92 4.05
CA THR A 87 9.17 7.08 3.96
C THR A 87 9.11 7.61 2.52
N PHE A 88 10.26 7.81 1.88
CA PHE A 88 10.31 8.22 0.47
C PHE A 88 9.59 7.24 -0.47
N LEU A 89 9.75 5.93 -0.25
CA LEU A 89 9.04 4.92 -1.05
C LEU A 89 7.53 5.00 -0.87
N LEU A 90 7.04 5.28 0.34
CA LEU A 90 5.62 5.46 0.63
C LEU A 90 5.07 6.75 0.01
N ASP A 91 5.84 7.84 0.06
CA ASP A 91 5.45 9.14 -0.49
C ASP A 91 5.43 9.15 -2.03
N THR A 92 6.23 8.28 -2.67
CA THR A 92 6.36 8.19 -4.13
C THR A 92 5.50 7.09 -4.76
N LEU A 93 4.54 6.55 -4.00
CA LEU A 93 3.64 5.52 -4.52
C LEU A 93 2.76 6.05 -5.66
N PRO A 94 2.55 5.26 -6.72
CA PRO A 94 1.67 5.63 -7.81
C PRO A 94 0.25 5.94 -7.32
N PRO A 95 -0.43 6.98 -7.83
CA PRO A 95 -1.78 7.32 -7.39
C PRO A 95 -2.81 6.22 -7.70
N GLU A 96 -2.55 5.34 -8.67
CA GLU A 96 -3.48 4.27 -9.08
C GLU A 96 -3.70 3.22 -7.99
N ILE A 97 -2.72 3.07 -7.07
CA ILE A 97 -2.80 2.13 -5.95
C ILE A 97 -3.34 2.79 -4.67
N ILE A 98 -3.57 4.11 -4.68
CA ILE A 98 -4.10 4.85 -3.54
C ILE A 98 -5.60 5.04 -3.75
N GLU A 99 -6.36 4.78 -2.71
CA GLU A 99 -7.78 5.04 -2.63
C GLU A 99 -8.01 6.23 -1.69
N GLU A 100 -8.73 7.24 -2.15
CA GLU A 100 -9.08 8.38 -1.33
C GLU A 100 -10.12 7.96 -0.30
N ASP A 101 -10.00 8.48 0.92
CA ASP A 101 -10.99 8.28 1.96
C ASP A 101 -12.31 8.93 1.50
N VAL A 102 -13.30 8.12 1.11
CA VAL A 102 -14.63 8.63 0.85
C VAL A 102 -15.21 9.05 2.20
N GLN A 103 -15.19 10.35 2.49
CA GLN A 103 -16.04 10.91 3.53
C GLN A 103 -17.47 10.69 3.06
N SER A 104 -18.11 9.61 3.53
CA SER A 104 -19.54 9.41 3.35
C SER A 104 -20.22 10.56 4.09
N ILE A 105 -20.64 11.58 3.34
CA ILE A 105 -21.59 12.59 3.79
C ILE A 105 -22.91 11.84 3.99
N ALA A 106 -23.08 11.23 5.15
CA ALA A 106 -24.29 10.56 5.57
C ALA A 106 -24.38 10.67 7.09
N ASP A 107 -24.76 11.87 7.55
CA ASP A 107 -25.71 12.07 8.65
C ASP A 107 -26.01 13.58 8.80
N GLY A 108 -26.42 14.20 7.69
CA GLY A 108 -26.93 15.58 7.65
C GLY A 108 -28.32 15.68 7.04
N VAL A 109 -29.04 14.57 6.89
CA VAL A 109 -30.48 14.57 6.58
C VAL A 109 -31.21 14.61 7.92
N VAL A 110 -31.24 15.78 8.55
CA VAL A 110 -32.36 16.09 9.46
C VAL A 110 -33.46 16.64 8.56
N SER A 111 -34.38 15.74 8.24
CA SER A 111 -35.70 16.06 7.71
C SER A 111 -36.41 17.03 8.67
N GLU A 112 -37.03 18.06 8.08
CA GLU A 112 -38.22 18.77 8.57
C GLU A 112 -38.26 19.31 10.01
N ALA A 113 -38.26 20.65 10.12
CA ALA A 113 -39.33 21.40 10.80
C ALA A 113 -39.45 22.80 10.20
#